data_AF-A0AAV5VX54-F1
#
_entry.id   AF-A0AAV5VX54-F1
#
_cell.length_a   1.000
_cell.length_b   1.000
_cell.length_c   1.000
_cell.angle_alpha   90.00
_cell.angle_beta   90.00
_cell.angle_gamma   90.00
#
_symmetry.space_group_name_H-M   'P 1'
#
loop_
_entity.id
_entity.type
_entity.pdbx_description
1 polymer ?
#
loop_
_entity_poly.entity_id
_entity_poly.type
_entity_poly.pdbx_seq_one_letter_code
_entity_poly.pdbx_strand_id
1 'polypeptide(L)'
;LYSFQIFSGMAINVEIKGAVMSKRAKRKHRNALKVLISQALNPLIFLYGPFIILTSSSFFSIKSHLPEKLAQILIHMFPVNNAIIMLMLTDDYRNKLIR
;
A
#
# COMPACT_ATOMS: atom_id res chain seq x y z
N LEU A 1 -5.37 -6.67 10.98
CA LEU A 1 -4.82 -6.50 9.61
C LEU A 1 -3.35 -6.09 9.62
N TYR A 2 -2.97 -4.95 10.20
CA TYR A 2 -1.56 -4.51 10.22
C TYR A 2 -0.63 -5.48 10.97
N SER A 3 -1.08 -6.05 12.08
CA SER A 3 -0.35 -7.09 12.82
C SER A 3 -0.05 -8.33 11.95
N PHE A 4 -0.97 -8.71 11.06
CA PHE A 4 -0.78 -9.80 10.10
C PHE A 4 0.23 -9.42 9.00
N GLN A 5 0.19 -8.18 8.50
CA GLN A 5 1.16 -7.66 7.53
C GLN A 5 2.57 -7.60 8.12
N ILE A 6 2.69 -7.13 9.38
CA ILE A 6 3.96 -7.05 10.10
C ILE A 6 4.53 -8.45 10.32
N PHE A 7 3.71 -9.39 10.81
CA PHE A 7 4.12 -10.78 10.99
C PHE A 7 4.57 -11.42 9.66
N SER A 8 3.78 -11.25 8.60
CA SER A 8 4.11 -11.76 7.26
C SER A 8 5.42 -11.15 6.72
N GLY A 9 5.62 -9.85 6.93
CA GLY A 9 6.85 -9.16 6.54
C GLY A 9 8.08 -9.64 7.31
N MET A 10 7.95 -9.87 8.62
CA MET A 10 9.01 -10.45 9.44
C MET A 10 9.37 -11.87 9.00
N ALA A 11 8.38 -12.74 8.79
CA ALA A 11 8.59 -14.10 8.31
C ALA A 11 9.35 -14.12 6.98
N ILE A 12 8.97 -13.27 6.02
CA ILE A 12 9.68 -13.13 4.74
C ILE A 12 11.11 -12.64 4.94
N ASN A 13 11.34 -11.68 5.84
CA ASN A 13 12.67 -11.14 6.09
C ASN A 13 13.61 -12.16 6.77
N VAL A 14 13.07 -13.00 7.65
CA VAL A 14 13.81 -14.13 8.26
C VAL A 14 14.17 -15.15 7.17
N GLU A 15 13.22 -15.53 6.31
CA GLU A 15 13.45 -16.48 5.22
C GLU A 15 14.55 -16.00 4.25
N ILE A 16 14.54 -14.71 3.88
CA ILE A 16 15.57 -14.11 3.00
C ILE A 16 16.98 -14.18 3.62
N LYS A 17 17.08 -14.13 4.96
CA LYS A 17 18.35 -14.10 5.69
C LYS A 17 18.86 -15.50 6.06
N GLY A 18 17.96 -16.44 6.35
CA GLY A 18 18.31 -17.78 6.85
C GLY A 18 18.40 -18.86 5.78
N ALA A 19 17.68 -18.74 4.66
CA ALA A 19 17.61 -19.81 3.67
C ALA A 19 18.66 -19.64 2.54
N VAL A 20 19.29 -20.75 2.14
CA VAL A 20 20.07 -20.83 0.90
C VAL A 20 19.10 -20.87 -0.27
N MET A 21 18.69 -19.70 -0.74
CA MET A 21 17.69 -19.57 -1.80
C MET A 21 18.32 -19.34 -3.18
N SER A 22 17.65 -19.84 -4.22
CA SER A 22 17.98 -19.46 -5.60
C SER A 22 17.78 -17.94 -5.81
N LYS A 23 18.55 -17.34 -6.73
CA LYS A 23 18.45 -15.90 -7.05
C LYS A 23 17.02 -15.49 -7.44
N ARG A 24 16.26 -16.39 -8.08
CA ARG A 24 14.87 -16.17 -8.48
C ARG A 24 13.92 -16.15 -7.29
N ALA A 25 14.05 -17.11 -6.36
CA ALA A 25 13.25 -17.15 -5.13
C ALA A 25 13.51 -15.91 -4.26
N LYS A 26 14.78 -15.55 -4.05
CA LYS A 26 15.16 -14.34 -3.29
C LYS A 26 14.56 -13.05 -3.86
N ARG A 27 14.47 -12.94 -5.20
CA ARG A 27 13.82 -11.81 -5.88
C ARG A 27 12.31 -11.78 -5.60
N LYS A 28 11.62 -12.92 -5.68
CA LYS A 28 10.18 -13.01 -5.34
C LYS A 28 9.90 -12.59 -3.91
N HIS A 29 10.66 -13.08 -2.93
CA HIS A 29 10.50 -12.68 -1.52
C HIS A 29 10.76 -11.19 -1.30
N ARG A 30 11.78 -10.61 -1.94
CA ARG A 30 12.01 -9.15 -1.89
C ARG A 30 10.86 -8.35 -2.49
N ASN A 31 10.30 -8.80 -3.60
CA ASN A 31 9.18 -8.12 -4.24
C ASN A 31 7.90 -8.23 -3.39
N ALA A 32 7.62 -9.40 -2.80
CA ALA A 32 6.54 -9.58 -1.84
C ALA A 32 6.69 -8.64 -0.62
N LEU A 33 7.91 -8.48 -0.08
CA LEU A 33 8.16 -7.54 1.00
C LEU A 33 7.88 -6.08 0.59
N LYS A 34 8.28 -5.67 -0.63
CA LYS A 34 7.98 -4.35 -1.17
C LYS A 34 6.47 -4.11 -1.34
N VAL A 35 5.73 -5.13 -1.79
CA VAL A 35 4.26 -5.08 -1.88
C VAL A 35 3.67 -4.84 -0.49
N LEU A 36 4.08 -5.63 0.50
CA LEU A 36 3.57 -5.52 1.87
C LEU A 36 3.85 -4.13 2.48
N ILE A 37 5.06 -3.60 2.30
CA ILE A 37 5.40 -2.24 2.75
C ILE A 37 4.53 -1.20 2.04
N SER A 38 4.36 -1.32 0.73
CA SER A 38 3.55 -0.37 -0.05
C SER A 38 2.07 -0.42 0.37
N GLN A 39 1.53 -1.61 0.63
CA GLN A 39 0.17 -1.79 1.14
C GLN A 39 0.00 -1.24 2.56
N ALA A 40 1.02 -1.33 3.41
CA ALA A 40 1.00 -0.75 4.75
C ALA A 40 1.05 0.78 4.73
N LEU A 41 1.75 1.37 3.75
CA LEU A 41 1.81 2.82 3.56
C LEU A 41 0.55 3.40 2.88
N ASN A 42 -0.12 2.62 2.03
CA ASN A 42 -1.30 3.04 1.29
C ASN A 42 -2.39 3.71 2.16
N PRO A 43 -2.83 3.12 3.29
CA PRO A 43 -3.83 3.75 4.16
C PRO A 43 -3.33 5.05 4.80
N LEU A 44 -2.02 5.22 5.07
CA LEU A 44 -1.47 6.47 5.60
C LEU A 44 -1.74 7.66 4.69
N ILE A 45 -1.74 7.45 3.38
CA ILE A 45 -1.96 8.51 2.40
C ILE A 45 -3.45 8.66 2.10
N PHE A 46 -4.14 7.56 1.77
CA PHE A 46 -5.48 7.61 1.22
C PHE A 46 -6.62 7.47 2.25
N LEU A 47 -6.31 7.15 3.51
CA LEU A 47 -7.29 7.13 4.61
C LEU A 47 -6.98 8.20 5.66
N TYR A 48 -5.72 8.29 6.11
CA TYR A 48 -5.34 9.32 7.10
C TYR A 48 -5.21 10.71 6.48
N GLY A 49 -4.79 10.83 5.21
CA GLY A 49 -4.80 12.12 4.49
C GLY A 49 -6.18 12.79 4.46
N PRO A 50 -7.25 12.11 3.98
CA PRO A 50 -8.63 12.61 4.08
C PRO A 50 -9.03 13.01 5.50
N PHE A 51 -8.68 12.19 6.48
CA PHE A 51 -9.00 12.47 7.89
C PHE A 51 -8.38 13.79 8.36
N ILE A 52 -7.10 14.04 8.03
CA ILE A 52 -6.41 15.29 8.35
C ILE A 52 -7.05 16.48 7.63
N ILE A 53 -7.39 16.33 6.34
CA ILE A 53 -8.04 17.37 5.54
C ILE A 53 -9.39 17.75 6.15
N LEU A 54 -10.22 16.77 6.48
CA LEU A 54 -11.56 16.99 7.05
C LEU A 54 -11.46 17.61 8.45
N THR A 55 -10.60 17.06 9.32
CA THR A 55 -10.41 17.57 10.69
C THR A 55 -9.88 18.99 10.68
N SER A 56 -8.90 19.30 9.81
CA SER A 56 -8.37 20.65 9.66
C SER A 56 -9.45 21.61 9.11
N SER A 57 -10.23 21.17 8.12
CA SER A 57 -11.35 21.95 7.58
C SER A 57 -12.38 22.30 8.65
N SER A 58 -12.72 21.35 9.52
CA SER A 58 -13.62 21.58 10.65
C SER A 58 -13.00 22.54 11.68
N PHE A 59 -11.72 22.42 11.97
CA PHE A 59 -11.02 23.31 12.93
C PHE A 59 -11.00 24.76 12.46
N PHE A 60 -10.77 25.00 11.16
CA PHE A 60 -10.78 26.34 10.57
C PHE A 60 -12.17 26.81 10.13
N SER A 61 -13.24 26.04 10.39
CA SER A 61 -14.61 26.36 10.01
C SER A 61 -14.77 26.73 8.53
N ILE A 62 -14.04 26.02 7.65
CA ILE A 62 -14.08 26.26 6.20
C ILE A 62 -15.46 25.85 5.68
N LYS A 63 -16.26 26.83 5.20
CA LYS A 63 -17.61 26.59 4.64
C LYS A 63 -17.62 26.09 3.19
N SER A 64 -16.46 25.75 2.64
CA SER A 64 -16.33 25.27 1.27
C SER A 64 -16.46 23.74 1.22
N HIS A 65 -17.12 23.23 0.18
CA HIS A 65 -17.18 21.79 -0.11
C HIS A 65 -15.90 21.22 -0.72
N LEU A 66 -14.88 22.06 -0.96
CA LEU A 66 -13.63 21.62 -1.58
C LEU A 66 -12.87 20.56 -0.75
N PRO A 67 -12.68 20.71 0.58
CA PRO A 67 -11.99 19.71 1.40
C PRO A 67 -12.73 18.38 1.44
N GLU A 68 -14.06 18.39 1.48
CA GLU A 68 -14.91 17.19 1.43
C GLU A 68 -14.74 16.45 0.10
N LYS A 69 -14.77 17.17 -1.03
CA LYS A 69 -14.55 16.58 -2.36
C LYS A 69 -13.15 15.97 -2.49
N LEU A 70 -12.12 16.66 -2.02
CA LEU A 70 -10.74 16.14 -2.04
C LEU A 70 -10.59 14.90 -1.16
N ALA A 71 -11.15 14.91 0.05
CA ALA A 71 -11.17 13.77 0.95
C ALA A 71 -11.89 12.57 0.32
N GLN A 72 -13.04 12.78 -0.31
CA GLN A 72 -13.74 11.73 -1.04
C GLN A 72 -12.89 11.15 -2.17
N ILE A 73 -12.29 11.98 -3.02
CA ILE A 73 -11.43 11.48 -4.12
C ILE A 73 -10.31 10.60 -3.57
N LEU A 74 -9.62 11.04 -2.52
CA LEU A 74 -8.55 10.28 -1.89
C LEU A 74 -9.04 8.93 -1.35
N ILE A 75 -10.19 8.89 -0.68
CA ILE A 75 -10.79 7.64 -0.19
C ILE A 75 -11.11 6.69 -1.35
N HIS A 76 -11.71 7.18 -2.43
CA HIS A 76 -12.05 6.35 -3.60
C HIS A 76 -10.80 5.86 -4.36
N MET A 77 -9.69 6.59 -4.26
CA MET A 77 -8.41 6.18 -4.86
C MET A 77 -7.69 5.09 -4.05
N PHE A 78 -8.05 4.87 -2.78
CA PHE A 78 -7.45 3.80 -1.96
C PHE A 78 -7.51 2.40 -2.61
N PRO A 79 -8.68 1.87 -3.04
CA PRO A 79 -8.76 0.56 -3.69
C PRO A 79 -8.04 0.53 -5.04
N VAL A 80 -8.09 1.63 -5.81
CA VAL A 80 -7.40 1.75 -7.10
C VAL A 80 -5.90 1.65 -6.92
N ASN A 81 -5.33 2.41 -5.97
CA ASN A 81 -3.90 2.38 -5.70
C ASN A 81 -3.46 1.03 -5.13
N ASN A 82 -4.30 0.37 -4.33
CA ASN A 82 -4.01 -0.98 -3.84
C ASN A 82 -3.91 -2.00 -5.00
N ALA A 83 -4.80 -1.90 -5.99
CA ALA A 83 -4.75 -2.72 -7.19
C ALA A 83 -3.49 -2.44 -8.04
N ILE A 84 -3.12 -1.17 -8.20
CA ILE A 84 -1.89 -0.76 -8.92
C ILE A 84 -0.65 -1.33 -8.24
N ILE A 85 -0.53 -1.19 -6.91
CA ILE A 85 0.58 -1.75 -6.13
C ILE A 85 0.69 -3.26 -6.38
N MET A 86 -0.42 -3.99 -6.35
CA MET A 86 -0.41 -5.44 -6.57
C MET A 86 0.01 -5.80 -8.01
N LEU A 87 -0.52 -5.11 -9.02
CA LEU A 87 -0.22 -5.36 -10.43
C LEU A 87 1.23 -5.03 -10.81
N MET A 88 1.77 -3.91 -10.32
CA MET A 88 3.11 -3.46 -10.69
C MET A 88 4.23 -4.20 -9.96
N LEU A 89 4.03 -4.56 -8.69
CA LEU A 89 5.07 -5.15 -7.85
C LEU A 89 5.02 -6.69 -7.82
N THR A 90 3.98 -7.31 -8.37
CA THR A 90 3.90 -8.77 -8.54
C THR A 90 4.31 -9.14 -9.97
N ASP A 91 5.54 -9.64 -10.12
CA ASP A 91 6.12 -10.02 -11.43
C ASP A 91 5.23 -11.01 -12.21
N ASP A 92 4.54 -11.91 -11.51
CA ASP A 92 3.67 -12.91 -12.13
C ASP A 92 2.42 -12.27 -12.79
N TYR A 93 1.91 -11.15 -12.25
CA TYR A 93 0.81 -10.39 -12.85
C TYR A 93 1.32 -9.50 -13.99
N ARG A 94 2.43 -8.79 -13.79
CA ARG A 94 3.03 -7.94 -14.82
C ARG A 94 3.41 -8.72 -16.08
N ASN A 95 4.00 -9.91 -15.91
CA ASN A 95 4.39 -10.76 -17.05
C ASN A 95 3.19 -11.40 -17.76
N LYS A 96 2.02 -11.51 -17.11
CA LYS A 96 0.77 -11.96 -17.74
C LYS A 96 0.02 -10.83 -18.45
N LEU A 97 0.25 -9.58 -18.07
CA LEU A 97 -0.41 -8.42 -18.67
C LEU A 97 0.33 -7.89 -19.91
N ILE A 98 1.65 -8.08 -19.97
CA ILE A 98 2.53 -7.62 -21.05
C ILE A 98 2.73 -8.68 -22.14
N ARG A 99 2.38 -9.95 -21.88
CA ARG A 99 2.31 -11.04 -22.87
C ARG A 99 0.88 -11.24 -23.32
#